data_AF-A0ABD5TJJ9-F1
#
_entry.id   AF-A0ABD5TJJ9-F1
#
_cell.length_a   1.000
_cell.length_b   1.000
_cell.length_c   1.000
_cell.angle_alpha   90.00
_cell.angle_beta   90.00
_cell.angle_gamma   90.00
#
_symmetry.space_group_name_H-M   'P 1'
#
loop_
_entity.id
_entity.type
_entity.pdbx_description
1 polymer ?
#
loop_
_entity_poly.entity_id
_entity_poly.type
_entity_poly.pdbx_seq_one_letter_code
_entity_poly.pdbx_strand_id
1 'polypeptide(L)'
;MEREAALDRVEAIIDAVDEGPMPVPVREVWVYGDVALGLDPIDRLDVYVTKDLLMRSGDADAAAEFERSHGLKGVGKSISAEWARAHPEHLRGNDNGYAAPEKCLAAQLLPEDEPIHLEVCNAPFDQNVKQRLRGALDRGAYEQVLDPRGVQLYGEGQRATETMAKLRNGELPFPTLSGALEMLGVDEATAGEVVDAVESYRDRQEGSTVRGDVV
;
A
#
# COMPACT_ATOMS: atom_id res chain seq x y z
N MET A 1 -3.93 -6.27 16.69
CA MET A 1 -5.15 -5.49 16.39
C MET A 1 -6.30 -6.46 16.24
N GLU A 2 -7.49 -6.15 16.76
CA GLU A 2 -8.69 -6.99 16.52
C GLU A 2 -9.04 -6.98 15.03
N ARG A 3 -9.35 -8.14 14.46
CA ARG A 3 -9.63 -8.25 13.02
C ARG A 3 -10.78 -7.35 12.56
N GLU A 4 -11.82 -7.21 13.36
CA GLU A 4 -12.96 -6.34 13.03
C GLU A 4 -12.53 -4.87 12.89
N ALA A 5 -11.71 -4.37 13.82
CA ALA A 5 -11.16 -3.02 13.76
C ALA A 5 -10.25 -2.81 12.54
N ALA A 6 -9.49 -3.84 12.15
CA ALA A 6 -8.69 -3.80 10.93
C ALA A 6 -9.55 -3.67 9.68
N LEU A 7 -10.67 -4.39 9.62
CA LEU A 7 -11.60 -4.34 8.48
C LEU A 7 -12.33 -2.99 8.42
N ASP A 8 -12.70 -2.41 9.56
CA ASP A 8 -13.25 -1.06 9.64
C ASP A 8 -12.24 0.00 9.16
N ARG A 9 -10.95 -0.18 9.50
CA ARG A 9 -9.86 0.66 8.99
C ARG A 9 -9.74 0.58 7.47
N VAL A 10 -9.88 -0.61 6.90
CA VAL A 10 -9.85 -0.80 5.44
C VAL A 10 -11.03 -0.13 4.75
N GLU A 11 -12.24 -0.22 5.33
CA GLU A 11 -13.41 0.51 4.82
C GLU A 11 -13.17 2.03 4.86
N ALA A 12 -12.62 2.56 5.95
CA ALA A 12 -12.28 3.98 6.04
C ALA A 12 -11.26 4.43 4.97
N ILE A 13 -10.28 3.58 4.64
CA ILE A 13 -9.33 3.83 3.54
C ILE A 13 -10.07 3.89 2.19
N ILE A 14 -10.98 2.94 1.94
CA ILE A 14 -11.76 2.88 0.70
C ILE A 14 -12.69 4.08 0.59
N ASP A 15 -13.36 4.47 1.69
CA ASP A 15 -14.22 5.65 1.75
C ASP A 15 -13.45 6.91 1.40
N ALA A 16 -12.25 7.08 2.00
CA ALA A 16 -11.39 8.21 1.70
C ALA A 16 -11.01 8.24 0.21
N VAL A 17 -10.58 7.09 -0.35
CA VAL A 17 -10.15 6.95 -1.75
C VAL A 17 -11.28 7.23 -2.75
N ASP A 18 -12.49 6.77 -2.44
CA ASP A 18 -13.62 6.85 -3.35
C ASP A 18 -14.31 8.22 -3.34
N GLU A 19 -14.32 8.91 -2.20
CA GLU A 19 -15.08 10.15 -1.99
C GLU A 19 -14.20 11.41 -1.94
N GLY A 20 -12.95 11.28 -1.50
CA GLY A 20 -12.09 12.40 -1.14
C GLY A 20 -11.03 12.74 -2.18
N PRO A 21 -10.57 14.01 -2.25
CA PRO A 21 -9.38 14.34 -3.00
C PRO A 21 -8.17 13.59 -2.42
N MET A 22 -7.32 13.11 -3.32
CA MET A 22 -6.09 12.40 -2.96
C MET A 22 -4.85 13.18 -3.43
N PRO A 23 -3.68 12.99 -2.79
CA PRO A 23 -2.44 13.60 -3.25
C PRO A 23 -2.08 13.14 -4.67
N VAL A 24 -2.48 11.92 -5.03
CA VAL A 24 -2.34 11.32 -6.37
C VAL A 24 -3.58 10.46 -6.65
N PRO A 25 -3.99 10.27 -7.92
CA PRO A 25 -5.11 9.39 -8.22
C PRO A 25 -4.81 7.95 -7.77
N VAL A 26 -5.74 7.35 -7.04
CA VAL A 26 -5.66 5.96 -6.61
C VAL A 26 -6.53 5.11 -7.55
N ARG A 27 -5.97 4.03 -8.09
CA ARG A 27 -6.63 3.12 -9.02
C ARG A 27 -7.18 1.88 -8.33
N GLU A 28 -6.46 1.36 -7.35
CA GLU A 28 -6.82 0.10 -6.67
C GLU A 28 -6.42 0.15 -5.20
N VAL A 29 -7.22 -0.50 -4.36
CA VAL A 29 -6.90 -0.78 -2.96
C VAL A 29 -7.03 -2.29 -2.74
N TRP A 30 -5.97 -2.87 -2.20
CA TRP A 30 -5.88 -4.28 -1.86
C TRP A 30 -5.47 -4.44 -0.40
N VAL A 31 -5.88 -5.56 0.20
CA VAL A 31 -5.32 -6.04 1.46
C VAL A 31 -4.65 -7.38 1.25
N TYR A 32 -3.65 -7.69 2.05
CA TYR A 32 -2.92 -8.96 2.01
C TYR A 32 -2.47 -9.36 3.43
N GLY A 33 -1.78 -10.49 3.57
CA GLY A 33 -1.33 -10.96 4.89
C GLY A 33 -2.49 -11.35 5.81
N ASP A 34 -2.31 -11.16 7.12
CA ASP A 34 -3.19 -11.67 8.19
C ASP A 34 -4.66 -11.35 7.97
N VAL A 35 -4.97 -10.12 7.58
CA VAL A 35 -6.36 -9.68 7.35
C VAL A 35 -7.01 -10.44 6.20
N ALA A 36 -6.27 -10.69 5.11
CA ALA A 36 -6.75 -11.45 3.95
C ALA A 36 -6.97 -12.93 4.30
N LEU A 37 -6.16 -13.47 5.21
CA LEU A 37 -6.25 -14.85 5.69
C LEU A 37 -7.29 -15.06 6.80
N GLY A 38 -7.91 -13.98 7.29
CA GLY A 38 -8.93 -14.03 8.33
C GLY A 38 -8.40 -14.34 9.74
N LEU A 39 -7.13 -14.05 10.02
CA LEU A 39 -6.55 -14.24 11.35
C LEU A 39 -7.14 -13.25 12.36
N ASP A 40 -7.29 -13.68 13.61
CA ASP A 40 -7.78 -12.83 14.70
C ASP A 40 -7.14 -13.24 16.04
N PRO A 41 -6.36 -12.36 16.70
CA PRO A 41 -5.99 -11.00 16.27
C PRO A 41 -5.08 -11.01 15.03
N ILE A 42 -4.91 -9.85 14.38
CA ILE A 42 -3.86 -9.63 13.38
C ILE A 42 -2.69 -8.87 13.99
N ASP A 43 -1.46 -9.16 13.57
CA ASP A 43 -0.27 -8.46 14.06
C ASP A 43 -0.13 -7.09 13.39
N ARG A 44 -0.44 -7.02 12.10
CA ARG A 44 -0.35 -5.81 11.28
C ARG A 44 -1.39 -5.81 10.17
N LEU A 45 -1.99 -4.66 9.90
CA LEU A 45 -2.82 -4.47 8.70
C LEU A 45 -1.91 -4.15 7.50
N ASP A 46 -1.93 -5.00 6.49
CA ASP A 46 -1.14 -4.85 5.27
C ASP A 46 -2.05 -4.36 4.11
N VAL A 47 -1.80 -3.15 3.61
CA VAL A 47 -2.56 -2.50 2.53
C VAL A 47 -1.66 -2.21 1.35
N TYR A 48 -2.16 -2.44 0.14
CA TYR A 48 -1.49 -2.06 -1.10
C TYR A 48 -2.37 -1.10 -1.89
N VAL A 49 -1.78 0.03 -2.30
CA VAL A 49 -2.43 1.06 -3.10
C VAL A 49 -1.73 1.17 -4.44
N THR A 50 -2.48 0.94 -5.50
CA THR A 50 -2.06 1.26 -6.86
C THR A 50 -2.38 2.72 -7.15
N LYS A 51 -1.39 3.54 -7.49
CA LYS A 51 -1.56 4.98 -7.78
C LYS A 51 -1.09 5.37 -9.18
N ASP A 52 -1.71 6.38 -9.76
CA ASP A 52 -1.21 7.00 -10.99
C ASP A 52 -0.16 8.07 -10.72
N LEU A 53 0.74 8.23 -11.69
CA LEU A 53 1.64 9.37 -11.72
C LEU A 53 0.87 10.57 -12.28
N LEU A 54 0.98 11.72 -11.62
CA LEU A 54 0.46 12.95 -12.18
C LEU A 54 1.21 13.27 -13.49
N MET A 55 0.45 13.37 -14.58
CA MET A 55 0.97 13.80 -15.87
C MET A 55 1.45 15.26 -15.77
N ARG A 56 2.57 15.57 -16.45
CA ARG A 56 3.40 16.79 -16.31
C ARG A 56 2.75 18.13 -16.73
N SER A 57 1.43 18.30 -16.59
CA SER A 57 0.77 19.61 -16.69
C SER A 57 0.78 20.28 -15.31
N GLY A 58 1.98 20.58 -14.81
CA GLY A 58 2.13 21.07 -13.45
C GLY A 58 1.74 22.53 -13.28
N ASP A 59 1.11 22.84 -12.16
CA ASP A 59 0.85 24.21 -11.70
C ASP A 59 2.17 24.82 -11.19
N ALA A 60 2.88 25.54 -12.06
CA ALA A 60 4.19 26.13 -11.74
C ALA A 60 4.10 27.18 -10.62
N ASP A 61 2.98 27.89 -10.53
CA ASP A 61 2.74 28.89 -9.50
C ASP A 61 2.55 28.20 -8.14
N ALA A 62 1.78 27.11 -8.09
CA ALA A 62 1.67 26.29 -6.88
C ALA A 62 3.03 25.71 -6.45
N ALA A 63 3.84 25.22 -7.40
CA ALA A 63 5.15 24.67 -7.05
C ALA A 63 6.04 25.71 -6.34
N ALA A 64 6.06 26.96 -6.82
CA ALA A 64 6.82 28.05 -6.21
C ALA A 64 6.20 28.55 -4.88
N GLU A 65 4.88 28.43 -4.72
CA GLU A 65 4.17 28.73 -3.48
C GLU A 65 4.57 27.75 -2.35
N PHE A 66 4.48 26.45 -2.60
CA PHE A 66 4.77 25.41 -1.60
C PHE A 66 6.27 25.28 -1.29
N GLU A 67 7.15 25.53 -2.25
CA GLU A 67 8.58 25.58 -1.97
C GLU A 67 8.93 26.72 -1.01
N ARG A 68 8.28 27.88 -1.14
CA ARG A 68 8.51 29.03 -0.23
C ARG A 68 7.86 28.86 1.14
N SER A 69 6.64 28.33 1.18
CA SER A 69 5.86 28.26 2.43
C SER A 69 6.16 27.01 3.27
N HIS A 70 6.41 25.88 2.63
CA HIS A 70 6.59 24.58 3.29
C HIS A 70 7.97 23.96 3.04
N GLY A 71 8.81 24.58 2.20
CA GLY A 71 10.11 24.02 1.83
C GLY A 71 10.02 22.78 0.96
N LEU A 72 8.85 22.49 0.37
CA LEU A 72 8.60 21.28 -0.39
C LEU A 72 8.52 21.54 -1.89
N LYS A 73 9.37 20.87 -2.64
CA LYS A 73 9.34 20.85 -4.10
C LYS A 73 8.36 19.81 -4.62
N GLY A 74 7.87 19.97 -5.84
CA GLY A 74 7.08 18.93 -6.52
C GLY A 74 5.58 18.94 -6.22
N VAL A 75 5.07 19.88 -5.41
CA VAL A 75 3.62 20.12 -5.34
C VAL A 75 3.13 20.66 -6.68
N GLY A 76 2.00 20.14 -7.16
CA GLY A 76 1.50 20.38 -8.51
C GLY A 76 2.22 19.56 -9.60
N LYS A 77 3.21 18.72 -9.25
CA LYS A 77 3.93 17.86 -10.20
C LYS A 77 3.89 16.38 -9.81
N SER A 78 4.32 16.08 -8.59
CA SER A 78 4.34 14.74 -8.01
C SER A 78 3.08 14.47 -7.20
N ILE A 79 2.50 15.52 -6.60
CA ILE A 79 1.21 15.47 -5.90
C ILE A 79 0.31 16.65 -6.33
N SER A 80 -0.99 16.53 -6.10
CA SER A 80 -2.00 17.52 -6.46
C SER A 80 -1.82 18.80 -5.63
N ALA A 81 -1.77 19.95 -6.31
CA ALA A 81 -1.71 21.26 -5.65
C ALA A 81 -3.03 21.62 -4.97
N GLU A 82 -4.16 21.23 -5.56
CA GLU A 82 -5.48 21.43 -4.97
C GLU A 82 -5.60 20.65 -3.66
N TRP A 83 -5.21 19.37 -3.67
CA TRP A 83 -5.16 18.55 -2.47
C TRP A 83 -4.25 19.15 -1.41
N ALA A 84 -3.05 19.60 -1.80
CA ALA A 84 -2.08 20.18 -0.85
C ALA A 84 -2.59 21.46 -0.17
N ARG A 85 -3.44 22.24 -0.83
CA ARG A 85 -4.10 23.42 -0.24
C ARG A 85 -5.21 23.03 0.72
N ALA A 86 -5.95 21.96 0.42
CA ALA A 86 -7.03 21.45 1.25
C ALA A 86 -6.52 20.66 2.48
N HIS A 87 -5.35 20.03 2.35
CA HIS A 87 -4.77 19.11 3.35
C HIS A 87 -3.29 19.42 3.67
N PRO A 88 -2.95 20.66 4.07
CA PRO A 88 -1.56 21.01 4.36
C PRO A 88 -0.95 20.19 5.50
N GLU A 89 -1.76 19.72 6.45
CA GLU A 89 -1.35 18.87 7.58
C GLU A 89 -0.83 17.49 7.16
N HIS A 90 -1.23 16.99 5.99
CA HIS A 90 -0.81 15.69 5.46
C HIS A 90 0.40 15.79 4.51
N LEU A 91 0.93 17.00 4.27
CA LEU A 91 2.10 17.17 3.41
C LEU A 91 3.33 16.49 4.03
N ARG A 92 3.96 15.60 3.25
CA ARG A 92 5.20 14.91 3.63
C ARG A 92 6.18 14.93 2.47
N GLY A 93 7.45 15.14 2.82
CA GLY A 93 8.56 15.13 1.88
C GLY A 93 9.45 13.89 2.02
N ASN A 94 10.19 13.59 0.96
CA ASN A 94 11.37 12.73 1.05
C ASN A 94 12.58 13.52 1.58
N ASP A 95 13.68 12.83 1.84
CA ASP A 95 14.88 13.41 2.44
C ASP A 95 15.58 14.42 1.51
N ASN A 96 15.20 14.45 0.23
CA ASN A 96 15.67 15.41 -0.77
C ASN A 96 14.79 16.67 -0.88
N GLY A 97 13.78 16.82 -0.02
CA GLY A 97 12.88 17.98 0.01
C GLY A 97 11.83 17.99 -1.10
N TYR A 98 11.52 16.85 -1.71
CA TYR A 98 10.42 16.71 -2.66
C TYR A 98 9.20 16.08 -1.99
N ALA A 99 8.01 16.58 -2.32
CA ALA A 99 6.75 15.97 -1.95
C ALA A 99 6.74 14.49 -2.36
N ALA A 100 6.44 13.64 -1.39
CA ALA A 100 6.51 12.19 -1.50
C ALA A 100 5.09 11.62 -1.53
N PRO A 101 4.56 11.21 -2.69
CA PRO A 101 3.18 10.75 -2.83
C PRO A 101 2.80 9.66 -1.83
N GLU A 102 3.69 8.68 -1.64
CA GLU A 102 3.53 7.58 -0.70
C GLU A 102 3.40 8.06 0.75
N LYS A 103 4.22 9.03 1.17
CA LYS A 103 4.19 9.56 2.53
C LYS A 103 2.97 10.46 2.74
N CYS A 104 2.54 11.20 1.71
CA CYS A 104 1.31 11.98 1.76
C CYS A 104 0.07 11.09 1.85
N LEU A 105 0.02 10.00 1.06
CA LEU A 105 -1.04 8.99 1.16
C LEU A 105 -1.06 8.36 2.54
N ALA A 106 0.10 7.94 3.06
CA ALA A 106 0.20 7.39 4.41
C ALA A 106 -0.31 8.38 5.47
N ALA A 107 0.09 9.66 5.39
CA ALA A 107 -0.36 10.68 6.35
C ALA A 107 -1.87 10.93 6.31
N GLN A 108 -2.52 10.81 5.15
CA GLN A 108 -3.97 10.98 5.03
C GLN A 108 -4.77 9.72 5.39
N LEU A 109 -4.25 8.53 5.05
CA LEU A 109 -4.99 7.27 5.15
C LEU A 109 -4.74 6.54 6.46
N LEU A 110 -3.57 6.74 7.08
CA LEU A 110 -3.14 5.97 8.24
C LEU A 110 -3.15 6.82 9.50
N PRO A 111 -3.73 6.32 10.61
CA PRO A 111 -3.49 6.86 11.94
C PRO A 111 -2.03 6.59 12.34
N GLU A 112 -1.43 7.50 13.10
CA GLU A 112 -0.01 7.42 13.45
C GLU A 112 0.31 6.27 14.45
N ASP A 113 -0.69 5.77 15.19
CA ASP A 113 -0.55 4.86 16.33
C ASP A 113 -1.00 3.41 16.07
N GLU A 114 -1.41 3.06 14.85
CA GLU A 114 -1.81 1.68 14.51
C GLU A 114 -0.74 0.93 13.71
N PRO A 115 -0.59 -0.40 13.92
CA PRO A 115 0.34 -1.23 13.16
C PRO A 115 -0.21 -1.48 11.75
N ILE A 116 -0.02 -0.50 10.86
CA ILE A 116 -0.45 -0.57 9.46
C ILE A 116 0.74 -0.40 8.54
N HIS A 117 0.90 -1.33 7.61
CA HIS A 117 1.86 -1.20 6.53
C HIS A 117 1.16 -0.82 5.23
N LEU A 118 1.61 0.27 4.62
CA LEU A 118 1.11 0.74 3.33
C LEU A 118 2.19 0.60 2.26
N GLU A 119 1.93 -0.28 1.30
CA GLU A 119 2.67 -0.37 0.04
C GLU A 119 2.01 0.53 -1.01
N VAL A 120 2.77 1.44 -1.61
CA VAL A 120 2.28 2.38 -2.63
C VAL A 120 3.09 2.21 -3.89
N CYS A 121 2.45 1.84 -5.00
CA CYS A 121 3.13 1.61 -6.26
C CYS A 121 2.28 2.06 -7.46
N ASN A 122 2.90 2.34 -8.61
CA ASN A 122 2.17 2.60 -9.85
C ASN A 122 1.83 1.35 -10.67
N ALA A 123 2.41 0.19 -10.33
CA ALA A 123 2.07 -1.08 -10.94
C ALA A 123 0.86 -1.72 -10.23
N PRO A 124 -0.04 -2.41 -10.97
CA PRO A 124 -1.05 -3.28 -10.38
C PRO A 124 -0.45 -4.29 -9.40
N PHE A 125 -1.23 -4.70 -8.40
CA PHE A 125 -0.77 -5.58 -7.31
C PHE A 125 -0.14 -6.88 -7.83
N ASP A 126 -0.83 -7.62 -8.69
CA ASP A 126 -0.39 -8.92 -9.21
C ASP A 126 0.91 -8.82 -10.04
N GLN A 127 1.07 -7.73 -10.78
CA GLN A 127 2.28 -7.44 -11.53
C GLN A 127 3.44 -7.17 -10.57
N ASN A 128 3.23 -6.36 -9.53
CA ASN A 128 4.28 -6.01 -8.58
C ASN A 128 4.70 -7.21 -7.73
N VAL A 129 3.76 -8.08 -7.32
CA VAL A 129 4.04 -9.38 -6.68
C VAL A 129 5.04 -10.17 -7.51
N LYS A 130 4.78 -10.35 -8.82
CA LYS A 130 5.68 -11.11 -9.72
C LYS A 130 7.03 -10.45 -9.89
N GLN A 131 7.07 -9.12 -9.99
CA GLN A 131 8.31 -8.37 -10.19
C GLN A 131 9.19 -8.39 -8.94
N ARG A 132 8.62 -8.16 -7.76
CA ARG A 132 9.35 -8.20 -6.49
C ARG A 132 9.80 -9.61 -6.16
N LEU A 133 8.99 -10.63 -6.43
CA LEU A 133 9.40 -12.02 -6.29
C LEU A 133 10.62 -12.32 -7.15
N ARG A 134 10.59 -11.99 -8.45
CA ARG A 134 11.74 -12.18 -9.34
C ARG A 134 12.99 -11.44 -8.84
N GLY A 135 12.84 -10.17 -8.48
CA GLY A 135 13.96 -9.37 -7.99
C GLY A 135 14.53 -9.89 -6.67
N ALA A 136 13.70 -10.44 -5.79
CA ALA A 136 14.12 -11.06 -4.53
C ALA A 136 14.88 -12.36 -4.79
N LEU A 137 14.39 -13.22 -5.68
CA LEU A 137 15.07 -14.47 -6.08
C LEU A 137 16.43 -14.18 -6.72
N ASP A 138 16.51 -13.19 -7.62
CA ASP A 138 17.76 -12.83 -8.29
C ASP A 138 18.83 -12.29 -7.34
N ARG A 139 18.42 -11.67 -6.22
CA ARG A 139 19.33 -10.97 -5.27
C ARG A 139 19.46 -11.65 -3.91
N GLY A 140 18.70 -12.71 -3.64
CA GLY A 140 18.58 -13.30 -2.30
C GLY A 140 17.96 -12.35 -1.26
N ALA A 141 17.14 -11.39 -1.69
CA ALA A 141 16.53 -10.37 -0.83
C ALA A 141 15.07 -10.74 -0.51
N TYR A 142 14.87 -11.90 0.12
CA TYR A 142 13.55 -12.51 0.31
C TYR A 142 12.62 -11.72 1.22
N GLU A 143 13.16 -10.89 2.12
CA GLU A 143 12.39 -9.95 2.93
C GLU A 143 11.66 -8.88 2.10
N GLN A 144 12.00 -8.75 0.82
CA GLN A 144 11.35 -7.86 -0.13
C GLN A 144 10.25 -8.54 -0.94
N VAL A 145 9.93 -9.81 -0.71
CA VAL A 145 8.79 -10.46 -1.36
C VAL A 145 7.48 -9.84 -0.84
N LEU A 146 6.56 -9.58 -1.76
CA LEU A 146 5.20 -9.18 -1.44
C LEU A 146 4.33 -10.45 -1.38
N ASP A 147 3.53 -10.58 -0.32
CA ASP A 147 2.65 -11.74 -0.15
C ASP A 147 1.65 -11.82 -1.33
N PRO A 148 1.64 -12.90 -2.12
CA PRO A 148 0.76 -13.02 -3.29
C PRO A 148 -0.72 -13.20 -2.93
N ARG A 149 -1.06 -13.45 -1.66
CA ARG A 149 -2.42 -13.72 -1.19
C ARG A 149 -3.15 -12.41 -0.88
N GLY A 150 -3.51 -11.69 -1.95
CA GLY A 150 -4.20 -10.40 -1.87
C GLY A 150 -5.70 -10.47 -2.19
N VAL A 151 -6.45 -9.52 -1.64
CA VAL A 151 -7.89 -9.29 -1.89
C VAL A 151 -8.08 -7.87 -2.40
N GLN A 152 -8.60 -7.71 -3.62
CA GLN A 152 -8.96 -6.41 -4.16
C GLN A 152 -10.28 -5.95 -3.56
N LEU A 153 -10.30 -4.74 -3.00
CA LEU A 153 -11.47 -4.16 -2.34
C LEU A 153 -11.95 -2.86 -2.99
N TYR A 154 -11.08 -2.24 -3.79
CA TYR A 154 -11.40 -1.13 -4.66
C TYR A 154 -10.64 -1.27 -5.98
N GLY A 155 -11.31 -1.00 -7.10
CA GLY A 155 -10.71 -1.05 -8.43
C GLY A 155 -11.67 -0.48 -9.47
N GLU A 156 -11.14 0.12 -10.53
CA GLU A 156 -11.94 0.65 -11.65
C GLU A 156 -13.05 1.64 -11.22
N GLY A 157 -12.81 2.40 -10.15
CA GLY A 157 -13.79 3.34 -9.59
C GLY A 157 -14.96 2.67 -8.86
N GLN A 158 -14.82 1.40 -8.45
CA GLN A 158 -15.86 0.63 -7.80
C GLN A 158 -15.37 -0.04 -6.52
N ARG A 159 -16.22 -0.03 -5.49
CA ARG A 159 -16.03 -0.80 -4.25
C ARG A 159 -16.46 -2.25 -4.46
N ALA A 160 -15.65 -3.20 -4.02
CA ALA A 160 -15.97 -4.62 -4.06
C ALA A 160 -16.76 -5.04 -2.80
N THR A 161 -17.99 -4.56 -2.64
CA THR A 161 -18.82 -4.76 -1.43
C THR A 161 -19.08 -6.23 -1.10
N GLU A 162 -19.34 -7.08 -2.10
CA GLU A 162 -19.49 -8.52 -1.89
C GLU A 162 -18.18 -9.17 -1.42
N THR A 163 -17.05 -8.76 -1.98
CA THR A 163 -15.72 -9.26 -1.58
C THR A 163 -15.41 -8.82 -0.15
N MET A 164 -15.73 -7.59 0.24
CA MET A 164 -15.60 -7.12 1.62
C MET A 164 -16.45 -7.96 2.58
N ALA A 165 -17.70 -8.27 2.23
CA ALA A 165 -18.56 -9.13 3.05
C ALA A 165 -17.97 -10.54 3.23
N LYS A 166 -17.48 -11.16 2.15
CA LYS A 166 -16.80 -12.47 2.21
C LYS A 166 -15.54 -12.41 3.05
N LEU A 167 -14.76 -11.33 2.90
CA LEU A 167 -13.56 -11.09 3.70
C LEU A 167 -13.91 -10.98 5.19
N ARG A 168 -14.96 -10.23 5.56
CA ARG A 168 -15.47 -10.12 6.94
C ARG A 168 -15.93 -11.47 7.51
N ASN A 169 -16.55 -12.31 6.69
CA ASN A 169 -17.01 -13.64 7.11
C ASN A 169 -15.93 -14.73 7.09
N GLY A 170 -14.72 -14.43 6.60
CA GLY A 170 -13.64 -15.44 6.48
C GLY A 170 -13.93 -16.49 5.39
N GLU A 171 -14.67 -16.11 4.35
CA GLU A 171 -15.15 -17.01 3.30
C GLU A 171 -14.18 -17.13 2.10
N LEU A 172 -13.07 -16.40 2.11
CA LEU A 172 -12.11 -16.37 1.00
C LEU A 172 -11.09 -17.51 1.13
N PRO A 173 -11.02 -18.44 0.16
CA PRO A 173 -10.04 -19.52 0.20
C PRO A 173 -8.67 -19.02 -0.27
N PHE A 174 -7.65 -19.23 0.56
CA PHE A 174 -6.26 -18.98 0.21
C PHE A 174 -5.40 -20.23 0.38
N PRO A 175 -4.40 -20.46 -0.49
CA PRO A 175 -3.35 -21.44 -0.23
C PRO A 175 -2.43 -20.97 0.92
N THR A 176 -1.54 -21.84 1.37
CA THR A 176 -0.40 -21.42 2.20
C THR A 176 0.49 -20.44 1.42
N LEU A 177 1.33 -19.67 2.12
CA LEU A 177 2.28 -18.77 1.46
C LEU A 177 3.22 -19.54 0.53
N SER A 178 3.79 -20.65 1.01
CA SER A 178 4.61 -21.56 0.20
C SER A 178 3.87 -22.04 -1.05
N GLY A 179 2.63 -22.51 -0.90
CA GLY A 179 1.82 -22.98 -2.02
C GLY A 179 1.52 -21.87 -3.03
N ALA A 180 1.28 -20.64 -2.57
CA ALA A 180 1.12 -19.48 -3.45
C ALA A 180 2.40 -19.14 -4.23
N LEU A 181 3.56 -19.24 -3.59
CA LEU A 181 4.88 -19.04 -4.22
C LEU A 181 5.18 -20.15 -5.24
N GLU A 182 4.86 -21.40 -4.92
CA GLU A 182 4.98 -22.53 -5.85
C GLU A 182 4.09 -22.36 -7.08
N MET A 183 2.86 -21.87 -6.90
CA MET A 183 1.97 -21.50 -8.02
C MET A 183 2.54 -20.38 -8.90
N LEU A 184 3.44 -19.54 -8.37
CA LEU A 184 4.18 -18.53 -9.11
C LEU A 184 5.49 -19.06 -9.73
N GLY A 185 5.78 -20.35 -9.56
CA GLY A 185 6.92 -21.05 -10.17
C GLY A 185 8.17 -21.11 -9.31
N VAL A 186 8.07 -20.83 -8.01
CA VAL A 186 9.17 -21.04 -7.05
C VAL A 186 9.23 -22.53 -6.69
N ASP A 187 10.43 -23.12 -6.59
CA ASP A 187 10.54 -24.48 -6.10
C ASP A 187 10.25 -24.56 -4.59
N GLU A 188 9.80 -25.72 -4.11
CA GLU A 188 9.38 -25.95 -2.73
C GLU A 188 10.43 -25.53 -1.69
N ALA A 189 11.71 -25.84 -1.92
CA ALA A 189 12.78 -25.52 -0.99
C ALA A 189 12.99 -24.00 -0.89
N THR A 190 13.10 -23.32 -2.03
CA THR A 190 13.22 -21.86 -2.07
C THR A 190 11.96 -21.17 -1.53
N ALA A 191 10.77 -21.72 -1.78
CA ALA A 191 9.52 -21.19 -1.26
C ALA A 191 9.51 -21.20 0.28
N GLY A 192 10.03 -22.27 0.91
CA GLY A 192 10.23 -22.34 2.35
C GLY A 192 11.17 -21.25 2.88
N GLU A 193 12.32 -21.05 2.24
CA GLU A 193 13.27 -19.99 2.63
C GLU A 193 12.66 -18.58 2.52
N VAL A 194 11.85 -18.35 1.48
CA VAL A 194 11.15 -17.08 1.30
C VAL A 194 10.10 -16.86 2.39
N VAL A 195 9.34 -17.89 2.75
CA VAL A 195 8.34 -17.83 3.84
C VAL A 195 9.02 -17.42 5.14
N ASP A 196 10.08 -18.13 5.54
CA ASP A 196 10.81 -17.87 6.78
C ASP A 196 11.34 -16.42 6.83
N ALA A 197 11.85 -15.91 5.70
CA ALA A 197 12.38 -14.56 5.59
C ALA A 197 11.28 -13.49 5.70
N VAL A 198 10.12 -13.70 5.06
CA VAL A 198 8.97 -12.79 5.10
C VAL A 198 8.37 -12.73 6.49
N GLU A 199 8.15 -13.88 7.14
CA GLU A 199 7.63 -13.97 8.51
C GLU A 199 8.60 -13.30 9.49
N SER A 200 9.89 -13.66 9.43
CA SER A 200 10.91 -13.05 10.28
C SER A 200 11.01 -11.53 10.10
N TYR A 201 10.80 -11.02 8.87
CA TYR A 201 10.79 -9.59 8.62
C TYR A 201 9.57 -8.90 9.23
N ARG A 202 8.38 -9.49 9.08
CA ARG A 202 7.12 -9.00 9.66
C ARG A 202 7.21 -8.88 11.18
N ASP A 203 7.72 -9.90 11.86
CA ASP A 203 7.86 -9.94 13.33
C ASP A 203 8.72 -8.81 13.92
N ARG A 204 9.60 -8.20 13.12
CA ARG A 204 10.47 -7.11 13.55
C ARG A 204 9.89 -5.72 13.32
N GLN A 205 8.74 -5.60 12.67
CA GLN A 205 8.14 -4.29 12.36
C GLN A 205 7.16 -3.88 13.46
N GLU A 206 7.33 -2.68 13.97
CA GLU A 206 6.42 -2.08 14.96
C GLU A 206 5.85 -0.77 14.40
N GLY A 207 4.60 -0.45 14.74
CA GLY A 207 3.93 0.78 14.33
C GLY A 207 3.56 0.84 12.84
N SER A 208 3.21 2.05 12.39
CA SER A 208 2.88 2.28 10.98
C SER A 208 4.14 2.40 10.12
N THR A 209 4.10 1.80 8.94
CA THR A 209 5.22 1.83 7.99
C THR A 209 4.70 2.09 6.59
N VAL A 210 5.48 2.85 5.79
CA VAL A 210 5.14 3.13 4.40
C VAL A 210 6.31 2.73 3.51
N ARG A 211 6.00 2.06 2.40
CA ARG A 211 6.95 1.78 1.34
C ARG A 211 6.39 2.28 0.02
N GLY A 212 7.12 3.18 -0.61
CA GLY A 212 6.83 3.64 -1.96
C GLY A 212 7.74 2.94 -2.96
N ASP A 213 7.16 2.46 -4.06
CA ASP A 213 7.90 2.01 -5.23
C ASP A 213 7.38 2.72 -6.49
N VAL A 214 8.27 2.92 -7.46
CA VAL A 214 7.92 3.42 -8.78
C VAL A 214 8.59 2.53 -9.81
N VAL A 215 7.76 1.82 -10.57
CA VAL A 215 8.16 0.87 -11.61
C VAL A 215 8.03 1.48 -13.00
#